data_AF-A0A3M1G4K3-F1
#
_entry.id   AF-A0A3M1G4K3-F1
#
_cell.length_a   1.000
_cell.length_b   1.000
_cell.length_c   1.000
_cell.angle_alpha   90.00
_cell.angle_beta   90.00
_cell.angle_gamma   90.00
#
_symmetry.space_group_name_H-M   'P 1'
#
loop_
_entity.id
_entity.type
_entity.pdbx_description
1 polymer ?
#
loop_
_entity_poly.entity_id
_entity_poly.type
_entity_poly.pdbx_seq_one_letter_code
_entity_poly.pdbx_strand_id
1 'polypeptide(L)' 'MVDTERVELIEVGPRDGLQNEPTTFSTAAKLALIGDLLEAGMRRMQVAS' A
#
# COMPACT_ATOMS: atom_id res chain seq x y z
N MET A 1 -6.20 -30.55 8.69
CA MET A 1 -6.91 -29.75 7.66
C MET A 1 -6.57 -28.31 7.96
N VAL A 2 -5.86 -27.60 7.08
CA VAL A 2 -5.67 -26.16 7.25
C VAL A 2 -6.95 -25.50 6.73
N ASP A 3 -7.62 -24.73 7.58
CA ASP A 3 -8.78 -23.95 7.18
C ASP A 3 -8.29 -22.79 6.30
N THR A 4 -8.79 -22.70 5.07
CA THR A 4 -8.53 -21.56 4.17
C THR A 4 -9.48 -20.42 4.55
N GLU A 5 -9.29 -19.86 5.74
CA GLU A 5 -10.02 -18.66 6.14
C GLU A 5 -9.55 -17.46 5.31
N ARG A 6 -10.51 -16.68 4.83
CA ARG A 6 -10.24 -15.50 4.01
C ARG A 6 -9.72 -14.37 4.90
N VAL A 7 -8.50 -13.94 4.65
CA VAL A 7 -7.90 -12.75 5.30
C VAL A 7 -8.04 -11.50 4.43
N GLU A 8 -8.13 -10.34 5.06
CA GLU A 8 -8.06 -9.04 4.39
C GLU A 8 -6.67 -8.42 4.61
N LEU A 9 -5.99 -8.07 3.53
CA LEU A 9 -4.77 -7.28 3.55
C LEU A 9 -5.12 -5.80 3.42
N ILE A 10 -4.62 -4.98 4.35
CA ILE A 10 -4.75 -3.53 4.34
C ILE A 10 -3.35 -2.94 4.18
N GLU A 11 -3.09 -2.35 3.03
CA GLU A 11 -1.80 -1.75 2.72
C GLU A 11 -1.70 -0.33 3.28
N VAL A 12 -0.64 -0.03 4.02
CA VAL A 12 -0.44 1.26 4.71
C VAL A 12 0.83 1.97 4.25
N GLY A 13 1.67 1.31 3.45
CA GLY A 13 2.90 1.81 2.86
C GLY A 13 2.75 3.16 2.16
N PRO A 14 1.75 3.38 1.28
CA PRO A 14 1.54 4.67 0.61
C PRO A 14 1.31 5.85 1.57
N ARG A 15 0.90 5.60 2.81
CA ARG A 15 0.72 6.61 3.87
C ARG A 15 1.79 6.47 4.95
N ASP A 16 1.65 5.49 5.83
CA ASP A 16 2.51 5.32 7.00
C ASP A 16 3.94 4.96 6.62
N GLY A 17 4.13 4.08 5.63
CA GLY A 17 5.47 3.74 5.15
C GLY A 17 6.20 4.99 4.68
N LEU A 18 5.63 5.72 3.72
CA LEU A 18 6.25 6.92 3.17
C LEU A 18 6.39 8.07 4.17
N GLN A 19 5.52 8.17 5.18
CA GLN A 19 5.64 9.20 6.23
C GLN A 19 6.76 8.89 7.24
N ASN A 20 7.11 7.62 7.43
CA ASN A 20 8.18 7.21 8.34
C ASN A 20 9.57 7.20 7.67
N GLU A 21 9.63 7.36 6.35
CA GLU A 21 10.89 7.50 5.63
C GLU A 21 11.48 8.91 5.80
N PRO A 22 12.80 9.04 5.99
CA PRO A 22 13.44 10.35 6.09
C PRO A 22 13.49 11.10 4.75
N THR A 23 13.14 10.42 3.65
CA THR A 23 13.18 10.95 2.29
C THR A 23 11.79 11.37 1.82
N THR A 24 11.68 12.58 1.28
CA THR A 24 10.44 13.02 0.61
C THR A 24 10.38 12.46 -0.81
N PHE A 25 9.34 11.69 -1.11
CA PHE A 25 9.08 11.16 -2.44
C PHE A 25 8.26 12.13 -3.30
N SER A 26 8.56 12.16 -4.60
CA SER A 26 7.77 12.93 -5.57
C SER A 26 6.36 12.36 -5.71
N THR A 27 5.39 13.20 -6.09
CA THR A 27 4.02 12.74 -6.36
C THR A 27 3.98 11.65 -7.43
N ALA A 28 4.82 11.75 -8.47
CA ALA A 28 4.91 10.73 -9.51
C ALA A 28 5.36 9.36 -8.96
N ALA A 29 6.35 9.35 -8.06
CA ALA A 29 6.82 8.10 -7.44
C ALA A 29 5.74 7.49 -6.53
N LYS A 30 4.99 8.32 -5.80
CA LYS A 30 3.85 7.87 -4.99
C LYS A 30 2.75 7.24 -5.85
N LEU A 31 2.43 7.85 -6.99
CA LEU A 31 1.45 7.32 -7.94
C LEU A 31 1.90 6.00 -8.57
N ALA A 32 3.18 5.87 -8.90
CA ALA A 32 3.74 4.62 -9.40
C ALA A 32 3.59 3.48 -8.38
N LEU A 33 3.98 3.73 -7.12
CA LEU A 33 3.79 2.76 -6.03
C LEU A 33 2.34 2.31 -5.89
N ILE A 34 1.38 3.26 -5.92
CA ILE A 34 -0.04 2.93 -5.84
C ILE A 34 -0.48 2.10 -7.05
N GLY A 35 -0.01 2.44 -8.25
CA GLY A 35 -0.26 1.67 -9.47
C GLY A 35 0.21 0.22 -9.35
N ASP A 36 1.45 0.02 -8.91
CA ASP A 36 2.05 -1.31 -8.73
C ASP A 36 1.27 -2.14 -7.70
N LEU A 37 0.79 -1.52 -6.61
CA LEU A 37 -0.02 -2.19 -5.60
C LEU A 37 -1.39 -2.62 -6.12
N LEU A 38 -2.01 -1.80 -6.98
CA LEU A 38 -3.25 -2.16 -7.66
C LEU A 38 -3.04 -3.33 -8.63
N GLU A 39 -1.97 -3.31 -9.42
CA GLU A 39 -1.59 -4.41 -10.31
C GLU A 39 -1.30 -5.71 -9.55
N ALA A 40 -0.70 -5.60 -8.35
CA ALA A 40 -0.48 -6.71 -7.43
C ALA A 40 -1.78 -7.25 -6.79
N GLY A 41 -2.93 -6.64 -7.07
CA GLY A 41 -4.24 -7.09 -6.61
C GLY A 41 -4.63 -6.58 -5.22
N MET A 42 -3.95 -5.55 -4.69
CA MET A 42 -4.38 -4.90 -3.45
C MET A 42 -5.75 -4.26 -3.63
N ARG A 43 -6.63 -4.51 -2.66
CA ARG A 43 -8.03 -4.05 -2.70
C ARG A 43 -8.35 -2.97 -1.69
N ARG A 44 -7.50 -2.81 -0.67
CA ARG A 44 -7.70 -1.83 0.39
C ARG A 44 -6.37 -1.27 0.84
N MET A 45 -6.27 0.05 0.86
CA MET A 45 -5.07 0.76 1.27
C MET A 45 -5.35 2.13 1.87
N GLN A 46 -4.41 2.66 2.64
CA GLN A 46 -4.39 4.04 3.11
C GLN A 46 -3.40 4.86 2.28
N VAL A 47 -3.87 5.95 1.69
CA VAL A 47 -3.09 6.78 0.75
C VAL A 47 -2.72 8.13 1.33
N ALA A 48 -3.63 8.75 2.09
CA ALA A 48 -3.44 10.05 2.71
C ALA A 48 -4.33 10.17 3.96
N SER A 49 -4.07 11.20 4.76
CA SER A 49 -4.79 11.57 5.98
C SER A 49 -5.25 13.01 5.89
#